data_AF-A0A7S3JSV1-F1
#
_entry.id   AF-A0A7S3JSV1-F1
#
_cell.length_a   1.000
_cell.length_b   1.000
_cell.length_c   1.000
_cell.angle_alpha   90.00
_cell.angle_beta   90.00
_cell.angle_gamma   90.00
#
_symmetry.space_group_name_H-M   'P 1'
#
loop_
_entity.id
_entity.type
_entity.pdbx_description
1 polymer ?
#
loop_
_entity_poly.entity_id
_entity_poly.type
_entity_poly.pdbx_seq_one_letter_code
_entity_poly.pdbx_strand_id
1 'polypeptide(L)'
;RICCPNEIVMAQGDIGDAMYFVSKGTLSVLVTAKAETNSSQDNIESSTLENNTDSISPVIIASENLKQIKVGKLKPFDHFGEAALTSKGRRSATVQADDFCELFSLDREVLDDNSEN
;
A
#
# COMPACT_ATOMS: atom_id res chain seq x y z
N ARG A 1 9.62 -10.76 8.26
CA ARG A 1 8.28 -10.32 8.72
C ARG A 1 7.21 -11.26 8.15
N ILE A 2 6.28 -11.72 8.98
CA ILE A 2 5.08 -12.45 8.54
C ILE A 2 3.90 -11.48 8.52
N CYS A 3 3.11 -11.48 7.46
CA CYS A 3 1.94 -10.60 7.33
C CYS A 3 0.66 -11.42 7.11
N CYS A 4 -0.44 -10.99 7.73
CA CYS A 4 -1.76 -11.60 7.52
C CYS A 4 -2.45 -10.99 6.28
N PRO A 5 -3.43 -11.68 5.67
CA PRO A 5 -4.26 -11.09 4.62
C PRO A 5 -4.86 -9.76 5.07
N ASN A 6 -4.88 -8.78 4.17
CA ASN A 6 -5.30 -7.39 4.40
C ASN A 6 -4.40 -6.54 5.30
N GLU A 7 -3.28 -7.06 5.80
CA GLU A 7 -2.31 -6.26 6.53
C GLU A 7 -1.61 -5.26 5.60
N ILE A 8 -1.54 -3.99 6.03
CA ILE A 8 -0.75 -2.97 5.36
C ILE A 8 0.70 -3.11 5.81
N VAL A 9 1.58 -3.46 4.86
CA VAL A 9 3.02 -3.61 5.12
C VAL A 9 3.71 -2.25 5.17
N MET A 10 3.30 -1.33 4.30
CA MET A 10 3.71 0.07 4.29
C MET A 10 2.59 0.93 3.72
N ALA A 11 2.40 2.14 4.24
CA ALA A 11 1.40 3.07 3.71
C ALA A 11 2.07 4.20 2.92
N GLN A 12 1.39 4.66 1.86
CA GLN A 12 1.83 5.82 1.09
C GLN A 12 1.97 7.04 1.99
N GLY A 13 3.06 7.79 1.81
CA GLY A 13 3.37 9.01 2.55
C GLY A 13 4.17 8.76 3.83
N ASP A 14 4.14 7.56 4.40
CA ASP A 14 4.92 7.23 5.59
C ASP A 14 6.42 7.35 5.35
N ILE A 15 7.17 7.54 6.43
CA ILE A 15 8.62 7.45 6.37
C ILE A 15 9.00 5.98 6.19
N GLY A 16 9.81 5.71 5.17
CA GLY A 16 10.39 4.41 4.87
C GLY A 16 11.88 4.41 5.12
N ASP A 17 12.32 3.43 5.89
CA ASP A 17 13.69 3.16 6.31
C ASP A 17 14.14 1.73 5.96
N ALA A 18 13.27 0.91 5.35
CA ALA A 18 13.60 -0.44 4.90
C ALA A 18 12.98 -0.75 3.54
N MET A 19 13.61 -1.65 2.78
CA MET A 19 12.98 -2.30 1.62
C MET A 19 12.63 -3.75 1.96
N TYR A 20 11.77 -4.35 1.15
CA TYR A 20 11.25 -5.69 1.39
C TYR A 20 11.40 -6.59 0.16
N PHE A 21 11.63 -7.88 0.43
CA PHE A 21 11.66 -8.95 -0.57
C PHE A 21 10.57 -9.96 -0.23
N VAL A 22 9.76 -10.34 -1.23
CA VAL A 22 8.67 -11.29 -1.05
C VAL A 22 9.23 -12.71 -1.10
N SER A 23 9.20 -13.45 0.00
CA SER A 23 9.56 -14.87 0.01
C SER A 23 8.38 -15.75 -0.34
N LYS A 24 7.20 -15.46 0.22
CA LYS A 24 5.93 -16.16 -0.04
C LYS A 24 4.75 -15.19 0.00
N GLY A 25 3.66 -15.60 -0.62
CA GLY A 25 2.42 -14.83 -0.71
C GLY A 25 2.42 -13.82 -1.87
N THR A 26 1.35 -13.05 -1.94
CA THR A 26 1.10 -12.03 -2.94
C THR A 26 0.59 -10.75 -2.30
N LEU A 27 0.99 -9.60 -2.86
CA LEU A 27 0.63 -8.29 -2.35
C LEU A 27 0.08 -7.39 -3.44
N SER A 28 -0.81 -6.48 -3.08
CA SER A 28 -1.30 -5.41 -3.94
C SER A 28 -0.55 -4.11 -3.65
N VAL A 29 -0.20 -3.37 -4.71
CA VAL A 29 0.32 -2.01 -4.62
C VAL A 29 -0.81 -1.03 -4.93
N LEU A 30 -1.08 -0.11 -4.01
CA LEU A 30 -2.17 0.86 -4.09
C LEU A 30 -1.62 2.28 -4.00
N VAL A 31 -2.14 3.17 -4.85
CA VAL A 31 -1.85 4.61 -4.79
C VAL A 31 -3.15 5.36 -4.53
N THR A 32 -3.10 6.30 -3.59
CA THR A 32 -4.22 7.16 -3.27
C THR A 32 -4.18 8.39 -4.18
N ALA A 33 -5.23 8.57 -4.97
CA ALA A 33 -5.45 9.77 -5.76
C ALA A 33 -6.56 10.60 -5.14
N LYS A 34 -6.39 11.92 -5.13
CA LYS A 34 -7.48 12.85 -4.83
C LYS A 34 -8.41 12.86 -6.04
N ALA A 35 -9.68 12.46 -5.86
CA ALA A 35 -10.65 12.60 -6.92
C ALA A 35 -10.87 14.09 -7.17
N GLU A 36 -10.54 14.57 -8.36
CA GLU A 36 -10.92 15.91 -8.80
C GLU A 36 -12.43 15.90 -9.03
N THR A 37 -13.16 16.65 -8.19
CA THR A 37 -14.58 16.89 -8.36
C THR A 37 -14.77 17.70 -9.64
N ASN A 38 -15.11 17.05 -10.74
CA ASN A 38 -15.68 17.74 -11.90
C ASN A 38 -17.06 18.25 -11.47
N SER A 39 -17.11 19.46 -10.90
CA SER A 39 -18.34 20.18 -10.64
C SER A 39 -18.97 20.59 -11.97
N SER A 40 -19.75 19.70 -12.56
CA SER A 40 -20.79 20.01 -13.53
C SER A 40 -21.86 18.92 -13.40
N GLN A 41 -23.07 19.37 -13.09
CA GLN A 41 -24.26 18.60 -12.71
C GLN A 41 -24.65 17.55 -13.75
N ASP A 42 -25.21 16.41 -13.30
CA ASP A 42 -26.64 16.12 -13.53
C ASP A 42 -27.14 14.90 -12.73
N ASN A 43 -28.34 15.08 -12.17
CA ASN A 43 -29.10 14.14 -11.36
C ASN A 43 -29.66 12.98 -12.19
N ILE A 44 -29.44 11.72 -11.78
CA ILE A 44 -30.46 10.66 -11.93
C ILE A 44 -30.44 9.74 -10.69
N GLU A 45 -31.58 9.75 -10.02
CA GLU A 45 -32.03 8.93 -8.91
C GLU A 45 -32.37 7.50 -9.37
N SER A 46 -31.97 6.48 -8.60
CA SER A 46 -32.48 5.08 -8.54
C SER A 46 -31.36 4.19 -7.98
N SER A 47 -31.52 3.23 -7.09
CA SER A 47 -32.65 2.66 -6.36
C SER A 47 -32.04 1.71 -5.32
N THR A 48 -32.76 1.51 -4.23
CA THR A 48 -32.46 0.74 -3.02
C THR A 48 -32.14 -0.76 -3.20
N LEU A 49 -31.62 -1.34 -2.10
CA LEU A 49 -31.56 -2.77 -1.68
C LEU A 49 -30.30 -3.53 -2.15
N GLU A 50 -29.56 -4.33 -1.37
CA GLU A 50 -29.57 -4.73 0.04
C GLU A 50 -28.41 -5.76 0.24
N ASN A 51 -27.95 -5.95 1.48
CA ASN A 51 -27.38 -7.18 2.08
C ASN A 51 -25.87 -7.54 1.98
N ASN A 52 -25.25 -7.48 3.16
CA ASN A 52 -24.27 -8.42 3.76
C ASN A 52 -22.98 -8.78 3.00
N THR A 53 -21.84 -8.24 3.46
CA THR A 53 -20.65 -9.07 3.74
C THR A 53 -19.93 -8.57 5.00
N ASP A 54 -19.86 -9.43 6.02
CA ASP A 54 -19.00 -9.29 7.20
C ASP A 54 -17.52 -9.44 6.82
N SER A 55 -16.95 -8.36 6.27
CA SER A 55 -15.52 -8.22 6.07
C SER A 55 -15.17 -6.75 6.17
N ILE A 56 -15.10 -6.26 7.42
CA ILE A 56 -14.69 -4.89 7.73
C ILE A 56 -13.20 -4.76 7.38
N SER A 57 -12.96 -4.30 6.16
CA SER A 57 -11.69 -3.73 5.70
C SER A 57 -11.21 -2.65 6.67
N PRO A 58 -9.89 -2.52 6.93
CA PRO A 58 -9.40 -1.56 7.91
C PRO A 58 -9.80 -0.14 7.51
N VAL A 59 -10.52 0.49 8.43
CA VAL A 59 -11.01 1.86 8.37
C VAL A 59 -9.83 2.82 8.23
N ILE A 60 -9.72 3.49 7.08
CA ILE A 60 -8.94 4.73 6.96
C ILE A 60 -9.90 5.89 7.23
N ILE A 61 -9.71 6.54 8.37
CA ILE A 61 -10.55 7.63 8.86
C ILE A 61 -10.34 8.89 8.00
N ALA A 62 -11.46 9.42 7.49
CA ALA A 62 -11.78 10.81 7.17
C ALA A 62 -10.97 11.57 6.09
N SER A 63 -11.30 11.34 4.82
CA SER A 63 -11.41 12.42 3.82
C SER A 63 -12.29 11.92 2.66
N GLU A 64 -13.46 12.52 2.48
CA GLU A 64 -14.59 11.98 1.69
C GLU A 64 -14.37 11.84 0.17
N ASN A 65 -13.15 11.95 -0.38
CA ASN A 65 -12.90 11.81 -1.83
C ASN A 65 -11.55 11.16 -2.20
N LEU A 66 -10.99 10.31 -1.34
CA LEU A 66 -9.76 9.59 -1.65
C LEU A 66 -10.07 8.24 -2.30
N LYS A 67 -9.61 8.06 -3.54
CA LYS A 67 -9.73 6.78 -4.25
C LYS A 67 -8.39 6.05 -4.20
N GLN A 68 -8.38 4.84 -3.65
CA GLN A 68 -7.25 3.92 -3.80
C GLN A 68 -7.34 3.21 -5.16
N ILE A 69 -6.26 3.31 -5.93
CA ILE A 69 -6.12 2.67 -7.24
C ILE A 69 -5.08 1.57 -7.11
N LYS A 70 -5.44 0.34 -7.44
CA LYS A 70 -4.47 -0.77 -7.53
C LYS A 70 -3.62 -0.57 -8.78
N VAL A 71 -2.32 -0.33 -8.58
CA VAL A 71 -1.37 -0.03 -9.66
C VAL A 71 -0.42 -1.20 -9.95
N GLY A 72 -0.40 -2.22 -9.09
CA GLY A 72 0.47 -3.38 -9.28
C GLY A 72 0.11 -4.56 -8.39
N LYS A 73 0.73 -5.69 -8.70
CA LYS A 73 0.70 -6.91 -7.89
C LYS A 73 2.12 -7.45 -7.75
N LEU A 74 2.51 -7.77 -6.54
CA LEU A 74 3.78 -8.37 -6.17
C LEU A 74 3.59 -9.86 -5.89
N LYS A 75 4.58 -10.66 -6.28
CA LYS A 75 4.63 -12.12 -6.18
C LYS A 75 5.92 -12.54 -5.48
N PRO A 76 6.08 -13.83 -5.13
CA PRO A 76 7.33 -14.32 -4.60
C PRO A 76 8.50 -13.95 -5.51
N PHE A 77 9.60 -13.55 -4.88
CA PHE A 77 10.85 -13.03 -5.45
C PHE A 77 10.82 -11.59 -5.96
N ASP A 78 9.67 -10.91 -5.95
CA ASP A 78 9.61 -9.46 -6.18
C ASP A 78 10.17 -8.69 -4.96
N HIS A 79 10.55 -7.43 -5.18
CA HIS A 79 10.98 -6.51 -4.13
C HIS A 79 10.23 -5.18 -4.23
N PHE A 80 10.18 -4.43 -3.13
CA PHE A 80 9.50 -3.13 -3.07
C PHE A 80 10.02 -2.25 -1.93
N GLY A 81 9.75 -0.95 -2.05
CA GLY A 81 10.04 0.04 -1.01
C GLY A 81 11.43 0.66 -1.10
N GLU A 82 12.21 0.30 -2.11
CA GLU A 82 13.54 0.84 -2.43
C GLU A 82 13.51 2.34 -2.74
N ALA A 83 12.41 2.83 -3.34
CA ALA A 83 12.24 4.25 -3.63
C ALA A 83 12.34 5.14 -2.38
N ALA A 84 11.87 4.67 -1.23
CA ALA A 84 11.96 5.45 0.01
C ALA A 84 13.40 5.53 0.54
N LEU A 85 14.27 4.58 0.16
CA LEU A 85 15.68 4.57 0.55
C LEU A 85 16.47 5.62 -0.23
N THR A 86 16.13 5.86 -1.49
CA THR A 86 16.79 6.84 -2.37
C THR A 86 16.18 8.25 -2.30
N SER A 87 14.87 8.37 -2.06
CA SER A 87 14.12 9.64 -2.18
C SER A 87 13.51 10.10 -0.85
N LYS A 88 14.17 11.06 -0.19
CA LYS A 88 13.69 11.84 1.00
C LYS A 88 13.01 11.01 2.12
N GLY A 89 13.15 9.70 2.13
CA GLY A 89 12.56 8.81 3.11
C GLY A 89 11.05 8.56 3.00
N ARG A 90 10.30 8.92 1.95
CA ARG A 90 8.82 8.70 1.94
C ARG A 90 8.34 7.60 1.00
N ARG A 91 7.35 6.81 1.43
CA ARG A 91 6.71 5.76 0.63
C ARG A 91 5.84 6.37 -0.47
N SER A 92 6.06 5.97 -1.72
CA SER A 92 5.29 6.44 -2.88
C SER A 92 3.93 5.75 -3.05
N ALA A 93 3.73 4.60 -2.41
CA ALA A 93 2.53 3.79 -2.51
C ALA A 93 2.28 3.01 -1.21
N THR A 94 1.04 2.55 -1.04
CA THR A 94 0.64 1.59 -0.01
C THR A 94 0.84 0.16 -0.56
N VAL A 95 1.33 -0.75 0.26
CA VAL A 95 1.41 -2.18 -0.07
C VAL A 95 0.62 -2.98 0.96
N GLN A 96 -0.31 -3.79 0.48
CA GLN A 96 -1.22 -4.60 1.29
C GLN A 96 -1.09 -6.07 0.90
N ALA A 97 -1.05 -6.95 1.89
CA ALA A 97 -1.03 -8.39 1.66
C ALA A 97 -2.39 -8.89 1.13
N ASP A 98 -2.40 -9.61 0.00
CA ASP A 98 -3.61 -10.27 -0.53
C ASP A 98 -3.87 -11.60 0.21
N ASP A 99 -2.81 -12.23 0.71
CA ASP A 99 -2.79 -13.52 1.39
C ASP A 99 -1.76 -13.52 2.55
N PHE A 100 -1.50 -14.67 3.16
CA PHE A 100 -0.42 -14.78 4.15
C PHE A 100 0.94 -14.64 3.46
N CYS A 101 1.70 -13.62 3.87
CA CYS A 101 2.99 -13.28 3.27
C CYS A 101 4.16 -13.52 4.21
N GLU A 102 5.28 -13.98 3.65
CA GLU A 102 6.59 -14.03 4.30
C GLU A 102 7.52 -13.08 3.56
N LEU A 103 8.04 -12.09 4.29
CA LEU A 103 8.88 -11.02 3.74
C LEU A 103 10.23 -10.98 4.44
N PHE A 104 11.31 -10.78 3.68
CA PHE A 104 12.58 -10.32 4.24
C PHE A 104 12.64 -8.79 4.18
N SER A 105 13.21 -8.15 5.19
CA SER A 105 13.47 -6.72 5.20
C SER A 105 14.97 -6.46 5.17
N LEU A 106 15.36 -5.37 4.50
CA LEU A 106 16.70 -4.83 4.56
C LEU A 106 16.60 -3.36 4.96
N ASP A 107 17.16 -3.04 6.12
CA ASP A 107 17.08 -1.73 6.73
C ASP A 107 18.15 -0.80 6.13
N ARG A 108 17.84 0.50 6.07
CA ARG A 108 18.72 1.53 5.50
C ARG A 108 20.07 1.56 6.20
N GLU A 109 20.10 1.38 7.51
CA GLU A 109 21.34 1.39 8.29
C GLU A 109 22.36 0.37 7.77
N VAL A 110 21.91 -0.79 7.29
CA VAL A 110 22.77 -1.82 6.70
C VAL A 110 23.28 -1.42 5.31
N LEU A 111 22.55 -0.57 4.58
CA LEU A 111 22.94 -0.09 3.26
C LEU A 111 23.87 1.13 3.32
N ASP A 112 23.68 1.98 4.33
CA ASP A 112 24.49 3.18 4.55
C ASP A 112 25.85 2.86 5.19
N ASP A 113 26.06 1.61 5.64
CA ASP A 113 27.33 1.08 6.15
C ASP A 113 28.33 0.87 4.99
N ASN A 114 28.68 1.98 4.32
CA ASN A 114 29.96 2.11 3.65
C ASN A 114 31.00 2.17 4.75
N SER A 115 31.47 1.02 5.22
CA SER A 115 32.69 0.94 6.01
C SER A 115 33.78 1.64 5.21
N GLU A 116 34.06 2.90 5.54
CA GLU A 116 35.27 3.59 5.14
C GLU A 116 36.43 2.71 5.59
N ASN A 117 37.14 2.17 4.61
CA ASN A 117 38.51 1.73 4.73
C ASN A 117 39.26 2.26 3.50
#